data_AF-A0A6B2CWZ7-F1
#
_entry.id   AF-A0A6B2CWZ7-F1
#
_cell.length_a   1.000
_cell.length_b   1.000
_cell.length_c   1.000
_cell.angle_alpha   90.00
_cell.angle_beta   90.00
_cell.angle_gamma   90.00
#
_symmetry.space_group_name_H-M   'P 1'
#
loop_
_entity.id
_entity.type
_entity.pdbx_description
1 polymer ?
#
loop_
_entity_poly.entity_id
_entity_poly.type
_entity_poly.pdbx_seq_one_letter_code
_entity_poly.pdbx_strand_id
1 'polypeptide(L)'
;MLSQLTPQAFAPLEAVFKRGRFKEEFNVEVKLGGVHLCHIKIFTGRPPHYKPWAEVFNMSPRFVGGPWEGHIYCVLHRFMEPGDTLYVEYVDDPDTFAALRRGVPPRETRLGRLLTLCGFRVVKDWYFPEGWLEGGMKLQAEKV
;
A
#
# COMPACT_ATOMS: atom_id res chain seq x y z
N MET A 1 1.67 14.90 4.99
CA MET A 1 1.15 14.94 3.60
C MET A 1 2.00 14.10 2.64
N LEU A 2 1.37 13.35 1.73
CA LEU A 2 2.07 12.51 0.74
C LEU A 2 2.99 13.32 -0.19
N SER A 3 2.68 14.60 -0.42
CA SER A 3 3.53 15.53 -1.17
C SER A 3 4.88 15.81 -0.51
N GLN A 4 5.06 15.47 0.78
CA GLN A 4 6.30 15.64 1.54
C GLN A 4 7.11 14.35 1.64
N LEU A 5 6.62 13.24 1.06
CA LEU A 5 7.29 11.96 1.14
C LEU A 5 8.57 11.98 0.28
N THR A 6 9.69 11.62 0.88
CA THR A 6 11.00 11.56 0.23
C THR A 6 11.57 10.13 0.28
N PRO A 7 12.55 9.79 -0.57
CA PRO A 7 13.27 8.52 -0.47
C PRO A 7 13.77 8.17 0.94
N GLN A 8 14.28 9.16 1.67
CA GLN A 8 14.88 8.98 3.00
C GLN A 8 13.85 8.57 4.06
N ALA A 9 12.55 8.83 3.84
CA ALA A 9 11.50 8.40 4.74
C ALA A 9 11.40 6.87 4.87
N PHE A 10 11.87 6.14 3.86
CA PHE A 10 11.87 4.68 3.83
C PHE A 10 13.11 4.04 4.44
N ALA A 11 14.13 4.83 4.83
CA ALA A 11 15.37 4.29 5.38
C ALA A 11 15.10 3.29 6.53
N PRO A 12 15.81 2.16 6.59
CA PRO A 12 16.99 1.81 5.78
C PRO A 12 16.69 1.20 4.40
N LEU A 13 15.43 1.17 3.96
CA LEU A 13 15.10 0.74 2.60
C LEU A 13 15.56 1.77 1.56
N GLU A 14 16.00 1.26 0.42
CA GLU A 14 16.38 2.06 -0.74
C GLU A 14 15.12 2.35 -1.56
N ALA A 15 14.70 3.62 -1.64
CA ALA A 15 13.53 4.02 -2.41
C ALA A 15 13.93 4.92 -3.60
N VAL A 16 13.50 4.57 -4.80
CA VAL A 16 13.78 5.34 -6.03
C VAL A 16 12.49 5.87 -6.62
N PHE A 17 12.34 7.18 -6.67
CA PHE A 17 11.16 7.86 -7.17
C PHE A 17 11.30 8.20 -8.65
N LYS A 18 10.27 7.89 -9.43
CA LYS A 18 10.15 8.23 -10.85
C LYS A 18 8.80 8.88 -11.08
N ARG A 19 8.73 9.83 -12.02
CA ARG A 19 7.47 10.46 -12.41
C ARG A 19 6.49 9.40 -12.95
N GLY A 20 5.24 9.48 -12.50
CA GLY A 20 4.14 8.62 -12.94
C GLY A 20 3.36 9.20 -14.11
N ARG A 21 2.13 8.72 -14.28
CA ARG A 21 1.25 9.11 -15.40
C ARG A 21 0.81 10.57 -15.32
N PHE A 22 0.46 11.04 -14.13
CA PHE A 22 -0.01 12.41 -13.89
C PHE A 22 1.10 13.30 -13.33
N LYS A 23 0.89 14.62 -13.35
CA LYS A 23 1.84 15.58 -12.76
C LYS A 23 2.05 15.32 -11.27
N GLU A 24 0.99 14.92 -10.59
CA GLU A 24 0.94 14.64 -9.15
C GLU A 24 1.20 13.16 -8.83
N GLU A 25 1.55 12.34 -9.83
CA GLU A 25 1.79 10.90 -9.66
C GLU A 25 3.29 10.57 -9.67
N PHE A 26 3.70 9.67 -8.79
CA PHE A 26 5.04 9.09 -8.72
C PHE A 26 4.96 7.57 -8.61
N ASN A 27 5.90 6.88 -9.24
CA ASN A 27 6.17 5.46 -9.02
C ASN A 27 7.45 5.34 -8.19
N VAL A 28 7.41 4.53 -7.15
CA VAL A 28 8.52 4.28 -6.24
C VAL A 28 8.89 2.82 -6.31
N GLU A 29 10.15 2.52 -6.59
CA GLU A 29 10.72 1.19 -6.44
C GLU A 29 11.42 1.12 -5.09
N VAL A 30 11.07 0.12 -4.28
CA VAL A 30 11.65 -0.05 -2.94
C VAL A 30 12.46 -1.34 -2.85
N LYS A 31 13.68 -1.24 -2.32
CA LYS A 31 14.62 -2.35 -2.18
C LYS A 31 15.21 -2.42 -0.78
N LEU A 32 15.70 -3.60 -0.42
CA LEU A 32 16.56 -3.81 0.74
C LEU A 32 17.85 -4.51 0.31
N GLY A 33 18.99 -3.82 0.41
CA GLY A 33 20.29 -4.38 -0.01
C GLY A 33 20.28 -4.77 -1.49
N GLY A 34 19.72 -3.92 -2.34
CA GLY A 34 19.54 -4.18 -3.78
C GLY A 34 18.46 -5.20 -4.15
N VAL A 35 17.85 -5.90 -3.19
CA VAL A 35 16.77 -6.88 -3.45
C VAL A 35 15.42 -6.17 -3.53
N HIS A 36 14.64 -6.43 -4.58
CA HIS A 36 13.27 -5.92 -4.74
C HIS A 36 12.39 -6.27 -3.54
N LEU A 37 11.72 -5.26 -2.99
CA LEU A 37 10.73 -5.41 -1.92
C LEU A 37 9.33 -5.18 -2.47
N CYS A 38 9.03 -4.00 -3.01
CA CYS A 38 7.73 -3.71 -3.62
C CYS A 38 7.79 -2.50 -4.56
N HIS A 39 6.68 -2.26 -5.25
CA HIS A 39 6.41 -0.98 -5.88
C HIS A 39 5.36 -0.19 -5.11
N ILE A 40 5.49 1.13 -5.15
CA ILE A 40 4.49 2.06 -4.60
C ILE A 40 4.11 3.05 -5.69
N LYS A 41 2.83 3.16 -6.03
CA LYS A 41 2.30 4.27 -6.82
C LYS A 41 1.69 5.29 -5.88
N ILE A 42 2.03 6.56 -6.05
CA ILE A 42 1.60 7.64 -5.16
C ILE A 42 0.99 8.75 -6.01
N PHE A 43 -0.20 9.19 -5.63
CA PHE A 43 -0.84 10.38 -6.19
C PHE A 43 -1.03 11.42 -5.07
N THR A 44 -0.43 12.60 -5.22
CA THR A 44 -0.40 13.61 -4.14
C THR A 44 -1.68 14.45 -4.04
N GLY A 45 -2.73 14.10 -4.78
CA GLY A 45 -3.99 14.83 -4.81
C GLY A 45 -4.03 16.00 -5.78
N ARG A 46 -5.24 16.39 -6.16
CA ARG A 46 -5.53 17.62 -6.91
C ARG A 46 -6.81 18.25 -6.34
N PRO A 47 -6.69 19.04 -5.26
CA PRO A 47 -7.84 19.64 -4.60
C PRO A 47 -8.63 20.58 -5.53
N PRO A 48 -9.95 20.72 -5.31
CA PRO A 48 -10.76 19.97 -4.35
C PRO A 48 -11.23 18.59 -4.88
N HIS A 49 -10.94 18.26 -6.13
CA HIS A 49 -11.62 17.18 -6.85
C HIS A 49 -11.04 15.78 -6.61
N TYR A 50 -9.73 15.67 -6.41
CA TYR A 50 -9.06 14.38 -6.28
C TYR A 50 -8.27 14.31 -4.98
N LYS A 51 -8.65 13.37 -4.11
CA LYS A 51 -7.94 13.10 -2.87
C LYS A 51 -6.61 12.40 -3.14
N PRO A 52 -5.59 12.60 -2.29
CA PRO A 52 -4.36 11.82 -2.33
C PRO A 52 -4.61 10.33 -2.08
N TRP A 53 -3.78 9.49 -2.68
CA TRP A 53 -3.76 8.05 -2.43
C TRP A 53 -2.39 7.46 -2.72
N ALA A 54 -2.13 6.30 -2.13
CA ALA A 54 -1.00 5.45 -2.50
C ALA A 54 -1.46 4.01 -2.73
N GLU A 55 -0.71 3.27 -3.53
CA GLU A 55 -0.95 1.87 -3.85
C GLU A 55 0.37 1.10 -3.72
N VAL A 56 0.41 0.09 -2.86
CA VAL A 56 1.55 -0.83 -2.73
C VAL A 56 1.19 -2.12 -3.46
N PHE A 57 2.04 -2.53 -4.40
CA PHE A 57 1.81 -3.70 -5.26
C PHE A 57 3.12 -4.42 -5.60
N ASN A 58 3.01 -5.64 -6.12
CA ASN A 58 4.16 -6.50 -6.44
C ASN A 58 5.12 -6.62 -5.23
N MET A 59 4.55 -6.89 -4.06
CA MET A 59 5.31 -7.19 -2.85
C MET A 59 6.01 -8.54 -3.03
N SER A 60 7.33 -8.56 -2.90
CA SER A 60 8.07 -9.81 -2.97
C SER A 60 7.61 -10.77 -1.87
N PRO A 61 7.24 -12.03 -2.20
CA PRO A 61 6.78 -13.01 -1.22
C PRO A 61 7.73 -13.23 -0.04
N ARG A 62 9.03 -12.96 -0.24
CA ARG A 62 10.06 -13.05 0.82
C ARG A 62 9.84 -12.07 1.97
N PHE A 63 9.17 -10.95 1.72
CA PHE A 63 8.97 -9.88 2.70
C PHE A 63 7.55 -9.84 3.27
N VAL A 64 6.61 -10.60 2.71
CA VAL A 64 5.26 -10.76 3.25
C VAL A 64 5.32 -11.34 4.66
N GLY A 65 4.62 -10.70 5.60
CA GLY A 65 4.65 -11.04 7.03
C GLY A 65 5.87 -10.52 7.77
N GLY A 66 6.84 -9.92 7.08
CA GLY A 66 8.08 -9.44 7.65
C GLY A 66 8.00 -8.00 8.21
N PRO A 67 9.01 -7.57 8.98
CA PRO A 67 9.03 -6.22 9.55
C PRO A 67 9.09 -5.12 8.47
N TRP A 68 9.70 -5.41 7.32
CA TRP A 68 9.84 -4.43 6.24
C TRP A 68 8.55 -4.16 5.50
N GLU A 69 7.64 -5.15 5.41
CA GLU A 69 6.28 -4.92 4.91
C GLU A 69 5.56 -3.89 5.80
N GLY A 70 5.57 -4.11 7.13
CA GLY A 70 4.98 -3.18 8.09
C GLY A 70 5.62 -1.80 8.06
N HIS A 71 6.94 -1.72 7.90
CA HIS A 71 7.67 -0.46 7.77
C HIS A 71 7.14 0.40 6.62
N ILE A 72 6.89 -0.18 5.44
CA ILE A 72 6.29 0.54 4.29
C ILE A 72 4.96 1.18 4.68
N TYR A 73 4.05 0.41 5.25
CA TYR A 73 2.70 0.90 5.57
C TYR A 73 2.73 1.98 6.65
N CYS A 74 3.60 1.82 7.64
CA CYS A 74 3.75 2.78 8.73
C CYS A 74 4.40 4.09 8.25
N VAL A 75 5.35 4.03 7.32
CA VAL A 75 5.88 5.22 6.65
C VAL A 75 4.78 5.92 5.86
N LEU A 76 4.03 5.19 5.02
CA LEU A 76 2.95 5.80 4.24
C LEU A 76 1.88 6.44 5.14
N HIS A 77 1.42 5.74 6.18
CA HIS A 77 0.45 6.27 7.15
C HIS A 77 0.92 7.58 7.82
N ARG A 78 2.21 7.69 8.15
CA ARG A 78 2.79 8.90 8.74
C ARG A 78 2.64 10.12 7.82
N PHE A 79 2.77 9.92 6.51
CA PHE A 79 2.67 10.99 5.53
C PHE A 79 1.25 11.18 4.98
N MET A 80 0.34 10.23 5.17
CA MET A 80 -1.06 10.40 4.81
C MET A 80 -1.78 11.36 5.76
N GLU A 81 -2.73 12.13 5.23
CA GLU A 81 -3.67 12.96 6.00
C GLU A 81 -5.00 12.22 6.21
N PRO A 82 -5.87 12.67 7.15
CA PRO A 82 -7.23 12.15 7.25
C PRO A 82 -7.98 12.19 5.91
N GLY A 83 -8.55 11.07 5.51
CA GLY A 83 -9.24 10.88 4.24
C GLY A 83 -8.36 10.44 3.07
N ASP A 84 -7.02 10.40 3.23
CA ASP A 84 -6.14 9.76 2.25
C ASP A 84 -6.34 8.24 2.26
N THR A 85 -6.13 7.63 1.10
CA THR A 85 -6.37 6.20 0.90
C THR A 85 -5.09 5.44 0.54
N LEU A 86 -4.88 4.30 1.20
CA LEU A 86 -3.86 3.31 0.84
C LEU A 86 -4.55 2.10 0.21
N TYR A 87 -4.07 1.65 -0.94
CA TYR A 87 -4.40 0.36 -1.52
C TYR A 87 -3.20 -0.58 -1.35
N VAL A 88 -3.44 -1.84 -1.00
CA VAL A 88 -2.39 -2.84 -0.86
C VAL A 88 -2.81 -4.13 -1.54
N GLU A 89 -2.04 -4.53 -2.55
CA GLU A 89 -2.23 -5.80 -3.24
C GLU A 89 -1.88 -6.98 -2.32
N TYR A 90 -2.72 -8.00 -2.32
CA TYR A 90 -2.53 -9.22 -1.51
C TYR A 90 -2.45 -10.50 -2.34
N VAL A 91 -2.22 -10.40 -3.65
CA VAL A 91 -2.14 -11.57 -4.56
C VAL A 91 -1.07 -12.57 -4.10
N ASP A 92 0.07 -12.06 -3.62
CA ASP A 92 1.20 -12.85 -3.11
C ASP A 92 1.12 -13.14 -1.60
N ASP A 93 -0.02 -12.84 -0.95
CA ASP A 93 -0.28 -13.11 0.47
C ASP A 93 -1.34 -14.20 0.65
N PRO A 94 -0.92 -15.49 0.71
CA PRO A 94 -1.85 -16.61 0.78
C PRO A 94 -2.69 -16.62 2.05
N ASP A 95 -2.18 -16.07 3.16
CA ASP A 95 -2.89 -16.06 4.44
C ASP A 95 -4.07 -15.09 4.41
N THR A 96 -3.85 -13.87 3.91
CA THR A 96 -4.92 -12.88 3.74
C THR A 96 -5.93 -13.36 2.70
N PHE A 97 -5.47 -13.90 1.56
CA PHE A 97 -6.36 -14.46 0.54
C PHE A 97 -7.25 -15.58 1.10
N ALA A 98 -6.67 -16.55 1.81
CA ALA A 98 -7.43 -17.66 2.39
C ALA A 98 -8.37 -17.21 3.52
N ALA A 99 -8.01 -16.16 4.28
CA ALA A 99 -8.88 -15.58 5.29
C ALA A 99 -10.10 -14.89 4.66
N LEU A 100 -9.89 -14.02 3.67
CA LEU A 100 -10.96 -13.30 2.97
C LEU A 100 -11.92 -14.28 2.28
N ARG A 101 -11.40 -15.32 1.62
CA ARG A 101 -12.23 -16.37 1.01
C ARG A 101 -13.11 -17.14 2.00
N ARG A 102 -12.73 -17.18 3.27
CA ARG A 102 -13.52 -17.79 4.35
C ARG A 102 -14.49 -16.80 5.01
N GLY A 103 -14.57 -15.57 4.51
CA GLY A 103 -15.42 -14.52 5.07
C GLY A 103 -14.86 -13.86 6.33
N VAL A 104 -13.56 -14.00 6.60
CA VAL A 104 -12.91 -13.26 7.69
C VAL A 104 -13.00 -11.77 7.38
N PRO A 105 -13.45 -10.91 8.32
CA PRO A 105 -13.52 -9.48 8.10
C PRO A 105 -12.15 -8.90 7.65
N PRO A 106 -12.09 -7.96 6.69
CA PRO A 106 -10.83 -7.48 6.12
C PRO A 106 -9.81 -7.02 7.16
N ARG A 107 -10.26 -6.27 8.17
CA ARG A 107 -9.42 -5.80 9.30
C ARG A 107 -8.84 -6.93 10.18
N GLU A 108 -9.43 -8.12 10.15
CA GLU A 108 -9.05 -9.27 10.98
C GLU A 108 -8.10 -10.23 10.26
N THR A 109 -7.88 -10.04 8.97
CA THR A 109 -6.87 -10.75 8.17
C THR A 109 -5.44 -10.37 8.61
N ARG A 110 -4.44 -11.15 8.17
CA ARG A 110 -3.02 -10.86 8.48
C ARG A 110 -2.64 -9.45 8.03
N LEU A 111 -2.90 -9.12 6.76
CA LEU A 111 -2.60 -7.80 6.21
C LEU A 111 -3.46 -6.70 6.85
N GLY A 112 -4.76 -6.95 7.03
CA GLY A 112 -5.66 -5.98 7.66
C GLY A 112 -5.24 -5.59 9.08
N ARG A 113 -4.83 -6.57 9.90
CA ARG A 113 -4.29 -6.31 11.24
C ARG A 113 -3.02 -5.47 11.18
N LEU A 114 -2.12 -5.77 10.24
CA LEU A 114 -0.89 -5.00 10.05
C LEU A 114 -1.19 -3.53 9.68
N LEU A 115 -2.15 -3.30 8.78
CA LEU A 115 -2.61 -1.95 8.42
C LEU A 115 -3.21 -1.23 9.64
N THR A 116 -4.03 -1.92 10.44
CA THR A 116 -4.57 -1.36 11.69
C THR A 116 -3.47 -1.00 12.68
N LEU A 117 -2.43 -1.83 12.82
CA LEU A 117 -1.28 -1.54 13.70
C LEU A 117 -0.50 -0.30 13.24
N CYS A 118 -0.43 -0.04 11.94
CA CYS A 118 0.18 1.19 11.42
C CYS A 118 -0.69 2.44 11.58
N GLY A 119 -1.96 2.29 11.99
CA GLY A 119 -2.86 3.40 12.35
C GLY A 119 -4.08 3.57 11.45
N PHE A 120 -4.23 2.76 10.40
CA PHE A 120 -5.41 2.81 9.54
C PHE A 120 -6.66 2.31 10.28
N ARG A 121 -7.79 3.01 10.11
CA ARG A 121 -9.02 2.74 10.87
C ARG A 121 -10.11 2.08 10.05
N VAL A 122 -10.17 2.38 8.76
CA VAL A 122 -11.07 1.73 7.81
C VAL A 122 -10.24 0.76 7.00
N VAL A 123 -10.67 -0.51 6.93
CA VAL A 123 -10.06 -1.54 6.08
C VAL A 123 -11.18 -2.24 5.31
N LYS A 124 -11.14 -2.19 3.99
CA LYS A 124 -12.13 -2.77 3.06
C LYS A 124 -11.42 -3.69 2.08
N ASP A 125 -12.10 -4.75 1.67
CA ASP A 125 -11.61 -5.66 0.64
C ASP A 125 -12.19 -5.26 -0.72
N TRP A 126 -11.31 -5.12 -1.71
CA TRP A 126 -11.65 -4.98 -3.12
C TRP A 126 -11.19 -6.23 -3.85
N TYR A 127 -12.09 -7.20 -3.88
CA TYR A 127 -11.95 -8.42 -4.66
C TYR A 127 -12.74 -8.26 -5.98
N PHE A 128 -12.02 -8.12 -7.10
CA PHE A 128 -12.62 -8.12 -8.45
C PHE A 128 -11.85 -9.06 -9.39
N PRO A 129 -12.29 -10.32 -9.56
CA PRO A 129 -11.82 -11.16 -10.62
C PRO A 129 -12.96 -11.35 -11.63
N GLU A 130 -13.25 -10.32 -12.43
CA GLU A 130 -14.15 -10.42 -13.59
C GLU A 130 -13.47 -10.02 -14.91
N GLY A 131 -12.15 -9.91 -14.93
CA GLY A 131 -11.40 -9.67 -16.16
C GLY A 131 -9.95 -9.29 -15.87
N TRP A 132 -9.03 -9.85 -16.65
CA TRP A 132 -7.57 -9.68 -16.55
C TRP A 132 -7.05 -8.22 -16.67
N LEU A 133 -7.92 -7.21 -16.72
CA LEU A 133 -7.61 -5.83 -17.11
C LEU A 133 -7.55 -4.81 -15.95
N GLU A 134 -7.99 -5.15 -14.73
CA GLU A 134 -8.26 -4.15 -13.67
C GLU A 134 -7.21 -4.08 -12.54
N GLY A 135 -6.17 -4.91 -12.58
CA GLY A 135 -5.15 -5.02 -11.54
C GLY A 135 -5.49 -6.07 -10.46
N GLY A 136 -4.54 -6.37 -9.59
CA GLY A 136 -4.68 -7.44 -8.60
C GLY A 136 -5.64 -7.10 -7.44
N MET A 137 -5.96 -8.13 -6.66
CA MET A 137 -6.84 -8.06 -5.49
C MET A 137 -6.22 -7.20 -4.39
N LYS A 138 -6.98 -6.26 -3.80
CA LYS A 138 -6.45 -5.23 -2.91
C LYS A 138 -7.27 -5.03 -1.65
N LEU A 139 -6.59 -4.77 -0.53
CA LEU A 139 -7.22 -4.11 0.61
C LEU A 139 -7.09 -2.60 0.44
N GLN A 140 -8.20 -1.88 0.64
CA GLN A 140 -8.19 -0.44 0.85
C GLN A 140 -8.10 -0.15 2.35
N ALA A 141 -7.25 0.80 2.73
CA ALA A 141 -7.13 1.33 4.07
C ALA A 141 -7.22 2.85 4.07
N GLU A 142 -7.98 3.44 4.99
CA GLU A 142 -8.12 4.90 5.12
C GLU A 142 -7.64 5.36 6.49
N LYS A 143 -6.94 6.50 6.49
CA LYS A 143 -6.62 7.24 7.71
C LYS A 143 -7.82 8.11 8.08
N VAL A 144 -8.25 8.03 9.34
CA VAL A 144 -9.38 8.78 9.90
C VAL A 144 -8.86 9.76 10.94
#